data_AF-A0A317I6B1-F1
#
_entry.id   AF-A0A317I6B1-F1
#
_cell.length_a   1.000
_cell.length_b   1.000
_cell.length_c   1.000
_cell.angle_alpha   90.00
_cell.angle_beta   90.00
_cell.angle_gamma   90.00
#
_symmetry.space_group_name_H-M   'P 1'
#
loop_
_entity.id
_entity.type
_entity.pdbx_description
1 polymer ?
#
loop_
_entity_poly.entity_id
_entity_poly.type
_entity_poly.pdbx_seq_one_letter_code
_entity_poly.pdbx_strand_id
1 'polypeptide(L)'
;MRHLKAHRKLGRTSEHRNSLLRNLATSLINSREERIVTTLPKAKELRPFVERAITLSRRARSLSGEGSDARVLHLRRQAAGFFHAGNTTLASTTGKRGQLRPERTAGVAALQRLFSELGERYQDRPGGYTRILRLGHRDGDKAELAIIELVDNPREIAAHEAEKKRVKSAASKRKKSDRKASAASKDSESSEAGDAATEVSE
;
A
#
# COMPACT_ATOMS: atom_id res chain seq x y z
N MET A 1 4.12 35.44 -13.27
CA MET A 1 4.26 33.97 -13.15
C MET A 1 5.07 33.61 -11.89
N ARG A 2 4.90 32.39 -11.36
CA ARG A 2 5.70 31.87 -10.23
C ARG A 2 6.70 30.84 -10.76
N HIS A 3 7.83 31.27 -11.31
CA HIS A 3 8.86 30.36 -11.80
C HIS A 3 9.48 29.55 -10.64
N LEU A 4 9.80 28.27 -10.89
CA LEU A 4 10.47 27.34 -9.97
C LEU A 4 9.75 27.04 -8.63
N LYS A 5 8.47 27.43 -8.48
CA LYS A 5 7.68 27.11 -7.28
C LYS A 5 6.96 25.77 -7.45
N ALA A 6 7.65 24.68 -7.12
CA ALA A 6 7.13 23.31 -7.25
C ALA A 6 6.08 22.91 -6.18
N HIS A 7 6.08 23.58 -5.02
CA HIS A 7 5.26 23.21 -3.86
C HIS A 7 4.01 24.09 -3.70
N ARG A 8 2.96 23.55 -3.07
CA ARG A 8 1.80 24.35 -2.62
C ARG A 8 2.10 25.01 -1.26
N LYS A 9 1.66 26.26 -1.06
CA LYS A 9 1.78 26.94 0.24
C LYS A 9 0.76 26.46 1.28
N LEU A 10 -0.37 25.86 0.85
CA LEU A 10 -1.45 25.38 1.73
C LEU A 10 -1.95 26.44 2.75
N GLY A 11 -1.81 27.73 2.43
CA GLY A 11 -2.15 28.84 3.35
C GLY A 11 -1.30 28.88 4.62
N ARG A 12 -0.07 28.34 4.62
CA ARG A 12 0.80 28.25 5.81
C ARG A 12 2.19 28.85 5.55
N THR A 13 2.87 29.22 6.63
CA THR A 13 4.31 29.52 6.62
C THR A 13 5.11 28.25 6.30
N SER A 14 6.36 28.42 5.86
CA SER A 14 7.23 27.28 5.50
C SER A 14 7.42 26.31 6.67
N GLU A 15 7.62 26.81 7.88
CA GLU A 15 7.79 26.01 9.10
C GLU A 15 6.54 25.20 9.44
N HIS A 16 5.37 25.85 9.48
CA HIS A 16 4.10 25.18 9.77
C HIS A 16 3.76 24.16 8.67
N ARG A 17 4.04 24.47 7.39
CA ARG A 17 3.87 23.50 6.32
C ARG A 17 4.78 22.28 6.49
N ASN A 18 6.06 22.48 6.81
CA ASN A 18 6.98 21.37 7.04
C ASN A 18 6.54 20.50 8.22
N SER A 19 6.11 21.13 9.32
CA SER A 19 5.55 20.42 10.48
C SER A 19 4.29 19.62 10.14
N LEU A 20 3.37 20.21 9.35
CA LEU A 20 2.18 19.53 8.85
C LEU A 20 2.53 18.29 8.01
N LEU A 21 3.49 18.40 7.09
CA LEU A 21 3.89 17.29 6.23
C LEU A 21 4.54 16.15 7.04
N ARG A 22 5.40 16.48 8.01
CA ARG A 22 5.99 15.49 8.95
C ARG A 22 4.90 14.77 9.76
N ASN A 23 3.91 15.51 10.25
CA ASN A 23 2.77 14.92 10.98
C ASN A 23 1.97 13.97 10.09
N LEU A 24 1.57 14.41 8.89
CA LEU A 24 0.81 13.58 7.96
C LEU A 24 1.59 12.35 7.49
N ALA A 25 2.90 12.49 7.24
CA ALA A 25 3.77 11.36 6.89
C ALA A 25 3.85 10.35 8.04
N THR A 26 4.06 10.82 9.27
CA THR A 26 4.06 9.97 10.47
C THR A 26 2.73 9.24 10.64
N SER A 27 1.59 9.94 10.46
CA SER A 27 0.27 9.33 10.53
C SER A 27 0.03 8.30 9.44
N LEU A 28 0.47 8.55 8.19
CA LEU A 28 0.33 7.60 7.09
C LEU A 28 1.13 6.32 7.35
N ILE A 29 2.41 6.46 7.74
CA ILE A 29 3.30 5.33 7.99
C ILE A 29 2.87 4.53 9.22
N ASN A 30 2.35 5.18 10.28
CA ASN A 30 1.93 4.47 11.50
C ASN A 30 0.47 3.99 11.46
N SER A 31 -0.31 4.37 10.46
CA SER A 31 -1.71 3.93 10.35
C SER A 31 -1.77 2.42 10.21
N ARG A 32 -2.69 1.79 10.96
CA ARG A 32 -2.95 0.34 10.88
C ARG A 32 -3.43 -0.07 9.49
N GLU A 33 -4.19 0.81 8.85
CA GLU A 33 -4.74 0.59 7.51
C GLU A 33 -3.85 1.13 6.40
N GLU A 34 -2.68 1.69 6.75
CA GLU A 34 -1.72 2.28 5.80
C GLU A 34 -2.35 3.36 4.87
N ARG A 35 -3.41 4.01 5.35
CA ARG A 35 -4.11 5.08 4.66
C ARG A 35 -4.57 6.16 5.63
N ILE A 36 -4.71 7.38 5.12
CA ILE A 36 -5.30 8.52 5.83
C ILE A 36 -6.24 9.29 4.91
N VAL A 37 -7.29 9.87 5.49
CA VAL A 37 -8.20 10.78 4.80
C VAL A 37 -7.72 12.22 5.03
N THR A 38 -7.57 12.99 3.97
CA THR A 38 -7.17 14.40 4.03
C THR A 38 -7.76 15.19 2.87
N THR A 39 -7.43 16.47 2.75
CA THR A 39 -7.86 17.26 1.58
C THR A 39 -6.97 16.97 0.38
N LEU A 40 -7.52 17.00 -0.84
CA LEU A 40 -6.77 16.70 -2.07
C LEU A 40 -5.47 17.54 -2.20
N PRO A 41 -5.46 18.85 -1.90
CA PRO A 41 -4.22 19.63 -1.95
C PRO A 41 -3.15 19.15 -0.97
N LYS A 42 -3.55 18.69 0.23
CA LYS A 42 -2.63 18.13 1.23
C LYS A 42 -2.09 16.77 0.79
N ALA A 43 -2.96 15.89 0.28
CA ALA A 43 -2.55 14.58 -0.23
C ALA A 43 -1.53 14.71 -1.38
N LYS A 44 -1.80 15.59 -2.35
CA LYS A 44 -0.90 15.83 -3.48
C LYS A 44 0.45 16.43 -3.06
N GLU A 45 0.50 17.22 -1.99
CA GLU A 45 1.76 17.75 -1.43
C GLU A 45 2.51 16.69 -0.60
N LEU A 46 1.77 15.81 0.08
CA LEU A 46 2.33 14.74 0.89
C LEU A 46 3.01 13.65 0.05
N ARG A 47 2.48 13.36 -1.14
CA ARG A 47 3.00 12.32 -2.04
C ARG A 47 4.51 12.42 -2.32
N PRO A 48 5.07 13.51 -2.87
CA PRO A 48 6.51 13.63 -3.11
C PRO A 48 7.33 13.68 -1.80
N PHE A 49 6.70 14.02 -0.68
CA PHE A 49 7.35 14.01 0.64
C PHE A 49 7.57 12.58 1.14
N VAL A 50 6.53 11.74 1.10
CA VAL A 50 6.57 10.33 1.54
C VAL A 50 7.34 9.45 0.55
N GLU A 51 7.18 9.66 -0.75
CA GLU A 51 7.89 8.86 -1.76
C GLU A 51 9.41 8.97 -1.64
N ARG A 52 9.93 10.15 -1.28
CA ARG A 52 11.36 10.34 -1.01
C ARG A 52 11.82 9.59 0.24
N ALA A 53 11.02 9.59 1.31
CA ALA A 53 11.35 8.82 2.52
C ALA A 53 11.43 7.31 2.24
N ILE A 54 10.45 6.76 1.53
CA ILE A 54 10.44 5.33 1.14
C ILE A 54 11.61 5.00 0.21
N THR A 55 11.93 5.90 -0.72
CA THR A 55 13.07 5.72 -1.64
C THR A 55 14.40 5.62 -0.89
N LEU A 56 14.61 6.41 0.17
CA LEU A 56 15.81 6.31 1.01
C LEU A 56 15.92 4.95 1.70
N SER A 57 14.80 4.42 2.19
CA SER A 57 14.75 3.10 2.82
C SER A 57 15.07 1.98 1.82
N ARG A 58 14.43 2.00 0.64
CA ARG A 58 14.71 1.06 -0.45
C ARG A 58 16.18 1.09 -0.88
N ARG A 59 16.75 2.28 -1.06
CA ARG A 59 18.17 2.44 -1.39
C ARG A 59 19.08 1.84 -0.33
N ALA A 60 18.76 2.05 0.95
CA ALA A 60 19.54 1.47 2.03
C ALA A 60 19.49 -0.05 2.01
N ARG A 61 18.35 -0.64 1.65
CA ARG A 61 18.22 -2.10 1.53
C ARG A 61 18.94 -2.68 0.31
N SER A 62 19.07 -1.91 -0.75
CA SER A 62 19.79 -2.29 -1.97
C SER A 62 21.32 -2.27 -1.80
N LEU A 63 21.83 -1.71 -0.71
CA LEU A 63 23.27 -1.69 -0.42
C LEU A 63 23.67 -3.01 0.25
N SER A 64 24.58 -3.76 -0.38
CA SER A 64 25.22 -4.95 0.18
C SER A 64 26.72 -4.91 -0.09
N GLY A 65 27.55 -5.22 0.91
CA GLY A 65 29.00 -5.31 0.77
C GLY A 65 29.76 -4.79 1.99
N GLU A 66 31.07 -5.00 2.02
CA GLU A 66 31.93 -4.54 3.11
C GLU A 66 31.96 -3.00 3.16
N GLY A 67 31.74 -2.42 4.35
CA GLY A 67 31.65 -0.97 4.54
C GLY A 67 30.30 -0.33 4.16
N SER A 68 29.25 -1.11 3.88
CA SER A 68 27.91 -0.56 3.59
C SER A 68 27.24 0.13 4.79
N ASP A 69 27.65 -0.22 6.02
CA ASP A 69 26.99 0.21 7.26
C ASP A 69 26.97 1.73 7.43
N ALA A 70 28.07 2.41 7.10
CA ALA A 70 28.15 3.87 7.15
C ALA A 70 27.16 4.53 6.18
N ARG A 71 27.00 3.96 4.97
CA ARG A 71 26.05 4.46 3.96
C ARG A 71 24.60 4.19 4.35
N VAL A 72 24.31 3.01 4.89
CA VAL A 72 22.99 2.68 5.44
C VAL A 72 22.62 3.62 6.59
N LEU A 73 23.55 3.88 7.51
CA LEU A 73 23.37 4.82 8.61
C LEU A 73 23.13 6.25 8.09
N HIS A 74 23.87 6.68 7.07
CA HIS A 74 23.67 7.98 6.42
C HIS A 74 22.26 8.11 5.84
N LEU A 75 21.78 7.10 5.11
CA LEU A 75 20.42 7.09 4.54
C LEU A 75 19.33 7.09 5.63
N ARG A 76 19.55 6.38 6.74
CA ARG A 76 18.66 6.43 7.92
C ARG A 76 18.61 7.84 8.53
N ARG A 77 19.74 8.52 8.67
CA ARG A 77 19.81 9.91 9.18
C ARG A 77 19.12 10.89 8.24
N GLN A 78 19.29 10.74 6.92
CA GLN A 78 18.55 11.54 5.93
C GLN A 78 17.04 11.31 6.04
N ALA A 79 16.60 10.06 6.16
CA ALA A 79 15.20 9.70 6.29
C ALA A 79 14.57 10.23 7.60
N ALA A 80 15.34 10.30 8.68
CA ALA A 80 14.87 10.85 9.96
C ALA A 80 14.36 12.30 9.83
N GLY A 81 14.89 13.10 8.90
CA GLY A 81 14.44 14.48 8.66
C GLY A 81 13.00 14.62 8.14
N PHE A 82 12.40 13.52 7.65
CA PHE A 82 11.00 13.47 7.18
C PHE A 82 9.99 13.23 8.31
N PHE A 83 10.47 12.90 9.51
CA PHE A 83 9.64 12.68 10.68
C PHE A 83 10.01 13.68 11.77
N HIS A 84 9.15 13.83 12.78
CA HIS A 84 9.52 14.61 13.95
C HIS A 84 10.50 13.82 14.81
N ALA A 85 11.56 14.50 15.28
CA ALA A 85 12.47 13.93 16.26
C ALA A 85 11.68 13.67 17.55
N GLY A 86 11.57 12.40 17.92
CA GLY A 86 11.02 12.02 19.20
C GLY A 86 12.08 12.09 20.30
N ASN A 87 11.64 12.33 21.53
CA ASN A 87 12.50 12.02 22.67
C ASN A 87 12.62 10.49 22.75
N THR A 88 13.82 9.95 22.92
CA THR A 88 14.05 8.49 22.99
C THR A 88 13.39 7.82 24.20
N THR A 89 12.92 8.61 25.16
CA THR A 89 12.19 8.13 26.34
C THR A 89 10.72 7.83 26.00
N LEU A 90 10.43 6.52 25.89
CA LEU A 90 9.13 5.87 25.68
C LEU A 90 8.17 6.01 26.89
N ALA A 91 8.18 7.13 27.60
CA ALA A 91 7.24 7.31 28.70
C ALA A 91 5.84 7.59 28.13
N SER A 92 4.96 6.59 28.16
CA SER A 92 3.54 6.76 27.85
C SER A 92 2.92 7.67 28.91
N THR A 93 2.40 8.83 28.48
CA THR A 93 1.69 9.75 29.38
C THR A 93 0.22 9.76 29.00
N THR A 94 -0.65 9.47 29.97
CA THR A 94 -2.09 9.55 29.81
C THR A 94 -2.53 11.01 29.68
N GLY A 95 -3.40 11.33 28.72
CA GLY A 95 -3.94 12.68 28.57
C GLY A 95 -4.95 13.04 29.65
N LYS A 96 -5.31 14.33 29.75
CA LYS A 96 -6.35 14.85 30.69
C LYS A 96 -7.74 14.20 30.53
N ARG A 97 -7.95 13.37 29.49
CA ARG A 97 -9.22 12.68 29.17
C ARG A 97 -9.09 11.16 29.07
N GLY A 98 -8.07 10.55 29.68
CA GLY A 98 -7.86 9.09 29.63
C GLY A 98 -7.45 8.55 28.25
N GLN A 99 -7.41 9.38 27.21
CA GLN A 99 -6.85 9.00 25.93
C GLN A 99 -5.32 8.85 26.05
N LEU A 100 -4.81 7.73 25.53
CA LEU A 100 -3.38 7.54 25.30
C LEU A 100 -2.89 8.66 24.39
N ARG A 101 -1.96 9.50 24.88
CA ARG A 101 -1.27 10.42 23.98
C ARG A 101 -0.46 9.59 23.00
N PRO A 102 -0.39 9.98 21.70
CA PRO A 102 0.56 9.34 20.80
C PRO A 102 1.96 9.46 21.44
N GLU A 103 2.69 8.35 21.48
CA GLU A 103 3.99 8.35 22.11
C GLU A 103 4.86 9.44 21.48
N ARG A 104 5.68 10.12 22.30
CA ARG A 104 6.60 11.17 21.82
C ARG A 104 7.62 10.63 20.81
N THR A 105 7.66 9.31 20.62
CA THR A 105 8.46 8.50 19.70
C THR A 105 7.76 8.19 18.37
N ALA A 106 6.55 8.68 18.09
CA ALA A 106 5.80 8.30 16.88
C ALA A 106 6.60 8.47 15.57
N GLY A 107 7.44 9.51 15.46
CA GLY A 107 8.35 9.68 14.33
C GLY A 107 9.48 8.65 14.27
N VAL A 108 10.00 8.23 15.43
CA VAL A 108 10.99 7.15 15.56
C VAL A 108 10.37 5.80 15.19
N ALA A 109 9.15 5.53 15.66
CA ALA A 109 8.39 4.34 15.28
C ALA A 109 8.12 4.29 13.77
N ALA A 110 7.74 5.44 13.17
CA ALA A 110 7.56 5.53 11.73
C ALA A 110 8.87 5.26 10.98
N LEU A 111 9.99 5.80 11.44
CA LEU A 111 11.32 5.55 10.87
C LEU A 111 11.71 4.07 10.98
N GLN A 112 11.46 3.44 12.12
CA GLN A 112 11.73 2.01 12.32
C GLN A 112 10.91 1.17 11.34
N ARG A 113 9.59 1.39 11.28
CA ARG A 113 8.67 0.69 10.37
C ARG A 113 9.05 0.90 8.90
N LEU A 114 9.50 2.11 8.55
CA LEU A 114 9.96 2.45 7.20
C LEU A 114 11.14 1.59 6.75
N PHE A 115 12.12 1.33 7.62
CA PHE A 115 13.31 0.53 7.31
C PHE A 115 13.13 -0.97 7.54
N SER A 116 12.20 -1.39 8.40
CA SER A 116 11.94 -2.81 8.64
C SER A 116 10.98 -3.41 7.62
N GLU A 117 9.82 -2.79 7.39
CA GLU A 117 8.74 -3.37 6.58
C GLU A 117 8.71 -2.78 5.18
N LEU A 118 8.68 -1.45 5.08
CA LEU A 118 8.41 -0.78 3.80
C LEU A 118 9.60 -0.81 2.83
N GLY A 119 10.82 -0.79 3.37
CA GLY A 119 12.04 -0.94 2.57
C GLY A 119 12.10 -2.29 1.85
N GLU A 120 11.71 -3.37 2.52
CA GLU A 120 11.61 -4.71 1.94
C GLU A 120 10.44 -4.81 0.96
N ARG A 121 9.25 -4.35 1.35
CA ARG A 121 8.04 -4.41 0.53
C ARG A 121 8.21 -3.75 -0.84
N TYR A 122 8.91 -2.63 -0.90
CA TYR A 122 9.06 -1.85 -2.14
C TYR A 122 10.41 -2.02 -2.84
N GLN A 123 11.15 -3.08 -2.52
CA GLN A 123 12.47 -3.32 -3.09
C GLN A 123 12.43 -3.38 -4.63
N ASP A 124 11.45 -4.10 -5.19
CA ASP A 124 11.32 -4.31 -6.64
C ASP A 124 10.52 -3.20 -7.34
N ARG A 125 9.94 -2.26 -6.57
CA ARG A 125 9.08 -1.21 -7.12
C ARG A 125 9.91 0.03 -7.48
N PRO A 126 9.98 0.46 -8.76
CA PRO A 126 10.81 1.61 -9.17
C PRO A 126 10.32 2.95 -8.62
N GLY A 127 9.01 3.10 -8.36
CA GLY A 127 8.42 4.29 -7.77
C GLY A 127 6.89 4.17 -7.63
N GLY A 128 6.24 5.25 -7.19
CA GLY A 128 4.77 5.28 -7.03
C GLY A 128 4.28 4.43 -5.86
N TYR A 129 4.84 4.63 -4.67
CA TYR A 129 4.48 3.88 -3.45
C TYR A 129 3.17 4.33 -2.81
N THR A 130 2.63 5.47 -3.25
CA THR A 130 1.39 6.03 -2.71
C THR A 130 0.34 6.16 -3.81
N ARG A 131 -0.92 5.94 -3.45
CA ARG A 131 -2.09 6.19 -4.30
C ARG A 131 -2.96 7.27 -3.65
N ILE A 132 -3.56 8.12 -4.48
CA ILE A 132 -4.53 9.12 -4.05
C ILE A 132 -5.88 8.78 -4.67
N LEU A 133 -6.89 8.53 -3.83
CA LEU A 133 -8.27 8.27 -4.24
C LEU A 133 -9.14 9.45 -3.85
N ARG A 134 -9.90 10.03 -4.79
CA ARG A 134 -10.80 11.15 -4.51
C ARG A 134 -12.06 10.64 -3.81
N LEU A 135 -12.48 11.29 -2.74
CA LEU A 135 -13.68 10.92 -1.98
C LEU A 135 -14.88 11.83 -2.24
N GLY A 136 -14.67 12.99 -2.88
CA GLY A 136 -15.70 14.01 -3.06
C GLY A 136 -15.42 15.25 -2.19
N HIS A 137 -16.47 15.91 -1.72
CA HIS A 137 -16.35 17.18 -0.99
C HIS A 137 -16.81 17.00 0.46
N ARG A 138 -16.13 17.66 1.39
CA ARG A 138 -16.51 17.71 2.79
C ARG A 138 -17.70 18.64 2.99
N ASP A 139 -18.63 18.26 3.86
CA ASP A 139 -19.73 19.13 4.24
C ASP A 139 -19.28 20.28 5.14
N GLY A 140 -19.90 21.44 4.99
CA GLY A 140 -19.50 22.69 5.65
C GLY A 140 -18.69 23.59 4.73
N ASP A 141 -17.45 23.21 4.39
CA ASP A 141 -16.55 24.06 3.61
C ASP A 141 -16.35 23.62 2.15
N LYS A 142 -17.05 22.57 1.72
CA LYS A 142 -16.94 21.96 0.37
C LYS A 142 -15.49 21.70 -0.04
N ALA A 143 -14.60 21.47 0.91
CA ALA A 143 -13.21 21.15 0.61
C ALA A 143 -13.12 19.76 -0.01
N GLU A 144 -12.38 19.64 -1.12
CA GLU A 144 -12.20 18.35 -1.77
C GLU A 144 -11.36 17.40 -0.92
N LEU A 145 -11.90 16.21 -0.64
CA LEU A 145 -11.28 15.16 0.15
C LEU A 145 -10.66 14.08 -0.75
N ALA A 146 -9.61 13.47 -0.21
CA ALA A 146 -8.95 12.32 -0.80
C ALA A 146 -8.40 11.40 0.29
N ILE A 147 -8.41 10.10 0.00
CA ILE A 147 -7.58 9.12 0.69
C ILE A 147 -6.20 9.16 0.05
N ILE A 148 -5.16 9.20 0.88
CA ILE A 148 -3.82 8.79 0.45
C ILE A 148 -3.47 7.49 1.17
N GLU A 149 -3.08 6.49 0.39
CA GLU A 149 -2.79 5.13 0.86
C GLU A 149 -1.44 4.64 0.33
N LEU A 150 -0.82 3.73 1.07
CA LEU A 150 0.31 2.95 0.59
C LEU A 150 -0.19 1.85 -0.36
N VAL A 151 0.55 1.64 -1.45
CA VAL A 151 0.30 0.58 -2.44
C VAL A 151 0.80 -0.76 -1.89
N ASP A 152 0.24 -1.89 -2.33
CA ASP A 152 0.61 -3.22 -1.83
C ASP A 152 0.36 -3.33 -0.32
N ASN A 153 -0.68 -2.67 0.16
CA ASN A 153 -1.06 -2.73 1.57
C ASN A 153 -1.66 -4.12 1.90
N PRO A 154 -1.67 -4.54 3.18
CA PRO A 154 -2.19 -5.85 3.56
C PRO A 154 -3.62 -6.14 3.08
N ARG A 155 -4.46 -5.10 2.93
CA ARG A 155 -5.82 -5.22 2.42
C ARG A 155 -5.86 -5.55 0.93
N GLU A 156 -5.04 -4.86 0.15
CA GLU A 156 -4.87 -5.13 -1.29
C GLU A 156 -4.31 -6.53 -1.51
N ILE A 157 -3.27 -6.90 -0.75
CA ILE A 157 -2.68 -8.24 -0.84
C ILE A 157 -3.75 -9.31 -0.55
N ALA A 158 -4.50 -9.16 0.55
CA ALA A 158 -5.58 -10.09 0.90
C ALA A 158 -6.69 -10.13 -0.17
N ALA A 159 -7.07 -8.99 -0.73
CA ALA A 159 -8.05 -8.91 -1.81
C ALA A 159 -7.54 -9.62 -3.09
N HIS A 160 -6.30 -9.39 -3.48
CA HIS A 160 -5.67 -10.04 -4.63
C HIS A 160 -5.53 -11.55 -4.44
N GLU A 161 -5.19 -12.01 -3.23
CA GLU A 161 -5.14 -13.43 -2.91
C GLU A 161 -6.52 -14.09 -2.94
N ALA A 162 -7.54 -13.42 -2.39
CA ALA A 162 -8.91 -13.89 -2.45
C ALA A 162 -9.42 -14.00 -3.89
N GLU A 163 -9.10 -13.01 -4.72
CA GLU A 163 -9.45 -13.02 -6.14
C GLU A 163 -8.71 -14.13 -6.91
N LYS A 164 -7.40 -14.31 -6.67
CA LYS A 164 -6.63 -15.43 -7.24
C LYS A 164 -7.25 -16.79 -6.85
N LYS A 165 -7.71 -16.95 -5.61
CA LYS A 165 -8.39 -18.17 -5.16
C LYS A 165 -9.73 -18.37 -5.86
N ARG A 166 -10.52 -17.31 -6.04
CA ARG A 166 -11.81 -17.33 -6.79
C ARG A 166 -11.61 -17.68 -8.26
N VAL A 167 -10.61 -17.09 -8.92
CA VAL A 167 -10.31 -17.39 -10.33
C VAL A 167 -9.82 -18.83 -10.49
N LYS A 168 -8.93 -19.32 -9.62
CA LYS A 168 -8.48 -20.72 -9.63
C LYS A 168 -9.62 -21.72 -9.40
N SER A 169 -10.53 -21.43 -8.47
CA SER A 169 -11.68 -22.30 -8.23
C SER A 169 -12.69 -22.28 -9.39
N ALA A 170 -12.93 -21.12 -10.00
CA ALA A 170 -13.74 -20.99 -11.20
C ALA A 170 -13.14 -21.73 -12.41
N ALA A 171 -11.82 -21.63 -12.63
CA ALA A 171 -11.11 -22.36 -13.67
C ALA A 171 -11.12 -23.88 -13.46
N SER A 172 -10.95 -24.34 -12.21
CA SER A 172 -11.08 -25.76 -11.85
C SER A 172 -12.50 -26.29 -12.10
N LYS A 173 -13.53 -25.50 -11.75
CA LYS A 173 -14.94 -25.86 -11.98
C LYS A 173 -15.27 -25.97 -13.47
N ARG A 174 -14.75 -25.05 -14.31
CA ARG A 174 -14.86 -25.12 -15.77
C ARG A 174 -14.15 -26.34 -16.35
N LYS A 175 -12.91 -26.61 -15.93
CA LYS A 175 -12.17 -27.81 -16.37
C LYS A 175 -12.88 -29.13 -15.99
N LYS A 176 -13.58 -29.15 -14.84
CA LYS A 176 -14.39 -30.30 -14.40
C LYS A 176 -15.70 -30.43 -15.21
N SER A 177 -16.36 -29.32 -15.56
CA SER A 177 -17.55 -29.36 -16.44
C SER A 177 -17.19 -29.79 -17.86
N ASP A 178 -16.10 -29.28 -18.41
CA ASP A 178 -15.65 -29.63 -19.76
C ASP A 178 -15.25 -31.10 -19.86
N ARG A 179 -14.56 -31.64 -18.84
CA ARG A 179 -14.27 -33.08 -18.73
C ARG A 179 -15.53 -33.94 -18.61
N LYS A 180 -16.56 -33.45 -17.90
CA LYS A 180 -17.84 -34.17 -17.75
C LYS A 180 -18.64 -34.14 -19.06
N ALA A 181 -18.61 -33.03 -19.79
CA ALA A 181 -19.24 -32.92 -21.12
C ALA A 181 -18.52 -33.77 -22.18
N SER A 182 -17.17 -33.86 -22.13
CA SER A 182 -16.39 -34.73 -23.02
C SER A 182 -16.52 -36.22 -22.69
N ALA A 183 -16.87 -36.58 -21.46
CA ALA A 183 -17.16 -37.96 -21.08
C ALA A 183 -18.58 -38.36 -21.53
N ALA A 184 -19.57 -37.48 -21.32
CA ALA A 184 -20.95 -37.72 -21.75
C ALA A 184 -21.13 -37.84 -23.28
N SER A 185 -20.30 -37.14 -24.07
CA SER A 185 -20.30 -37.26 -25.53
C SER A 185 -19.61 -38.54 -26.05
N LYS A 186 -18.66 -39.10 -25.29
CA LYS A 186 -18.05 -40.40 -25.60
C LYS A 186 -18.94 -41.58 -25.26
N ASP A 187 -19.78 -41.44 -24.24
CA ASP A 187 -20.77 -42.47 -23.87
C ASP A 187 -21.97 -42.48 -24.85
N SER A 188 -22.27 -41.38 -25.53
CA SER A 188 -23.30 -41.35 -26.60
C SER A 188 -22.80 -41.92 -27.94
N GLU A 189 -21.52 -41.71 -28.32
CA GLU A 189 -20.96 -42.33 -29.54
C GLU A 189 -20.75 -43.85 -29.42
N SER A 190 -20.59 -44.38 -28.20
CA SER A 190 -20.47 -45.83 -27.98
C SER A 190 -21.81 -46.57 -27.88
N SER A 191 -22.93 -45.85 -27.73
CA SER A 191 -24.29 -46.43 -27.76
C SER A 191 -24.92 -46.45 -29.16
N GLU A 192 -24.54 -45.55 -30.07
CA GLU A 192 -24.97 -45.61 -31.48
C GLU A 192 -24.23 -46.69 -32.31
N ALA A 193 -23.03 -47.11 -31.90
CA ALA A 193 -22.33 -48.23 -32.55
C ALA A 193 -22.84 -49.63 -32.12
N GLY A 194 -23.65 -49.70 -31.06
CA GLY A 194 -24.21 -50.94 -30.52
C GLY A 194 -25.55 -51.36 -31.11
N ASP A 195 -26.29 -50.44 -31.75
CA ASP A 195 -27.66 -50.69 -32.26
C ASP A 195 -27.70 -51.00 -33.77
N ALA A 196 -26.57 -50.86 -34.49
CA ALA A 196 -26.48 -51.16 -35.93
C ALA A 196 -26.18 -52.65 -36.24
N ALA A 197 -26.13 -53.54 -35.24
CA ALA A 197 -25.74 -54.95 -35.39
C ALA A 197 -26.90 -55.96 -35.22
N THR A 198 -28.17 -55.53 -35.19
CA THR A 198 -29.32 -56.44 -34.93
C THR A 198 -30.46 -56.37 -35.95
N GLU A 199 -30.24 -55.85 -37.16
CA GLU A 199 -31.21 -55.95 -38.28
C GLU A 199 -30.58 -56.55 -39.55
N VAL A 200 -30.13 -57.81 -39.49
CA VAL A 200 -30.16 -58.73 -40.66
C VAL A 200 -30.26 -60.17 -40.11
N SER A 201 -31.48 -60.64 -39.84
CA SER A 201 -31.83 -62.08 -39.86
C SER A 201 -33.34 -62.28 -39.61
N GLU A 202 -34.14 -62.07 -40.65
CA GLU A 202 -35.11 -63.04 -41.22
C GLU A 202 -35.72 -62.48 -42.51
#